data_AF-A0A7Y6WWU6-F1
#
_entry.id   AF-A0A7Y6WWU6-F1
#
_cell.length_a   1.000
_cell.length_b   1.000
_cell.length_c   1.000
_cell.angle_alpha   90.00
_cell.angle_beta   90.00
_cell.angle_gamma   90.00
#
_symmetry.space_group_name_H-M   'P 1'
#
loop_
_entity.id
_entity.type
_entity.pdbx_description
1 polymer ?
#
loop_
_entity_poly.entity_id
_entity_poly.type
_entity_poly.pdbx_seq_one_letter_code
_entity_poly.pdbx_strand_id
1 'polypeptide(L)'
;MKKVLIGLGIGCGVFILAGIGLMLAGGIWAKNKFGGSLEAVQTMQAQEQELTQLNASNPFKAPPEGQVLPLDEQRLLAYLTVRESALPAFKAFEVKSKEFEAEHAGDGDEKPGFNAAVDAAGLFMGLMADVRKAYIAGLKAQGMSPAEFQSITTTVYASMVADSLDQLGAAAEQGRKMMTTQLAEVDKRLADDSLADAERAQLEEARAQLQETLDSIEETRANEEQPLSEESKKAAAANVALLKKHKERVELMANVAFDGFVLGGAGAEGQAAGLE
;
A
#
# COMPACT_ATOMS: atom_id res chain seq x y z
N MET A 1 -17.40 -20.54 -7.09
CA MET A 1 -16.95 -19.13 -7.08
C MET A 1 -15.90 -18.98 -5.98
N LYS A 2 -14.65 -18.72 -6.36
CA LYS A 2 -13.49 -18.66 -5.45
C LYS A 2 -13.58 -17.38 -4.61
N LYS A 3 -13.91 -17.52 -3.33
CA LYS A 3 -13.76 -16.48 -2.31
C LYS A 3 -12.56 -16.85 -1.45
N VAL A 4 -11.37 -16.41 -1.85
CA VAL A 4 -10.17 -16.51 -1.03
C VAL A 4 -9.38 -15.22 -1.28
N LEU A 5 -8.94 -14.55 -0.20
CA LEU A 5 -8.17 -13.29 -0.13
C LEU A 5 -8.92 -12.04 0.36
N ILE A 6 -9.77 -12.19 1.38
CA ILE A 6 -10.05 -11.09 2.33
C ILE A 6 -10.00 -11.74 3.72
N GLY A 7 -8.81 -11.83 4.32
CA GLY A 7 -8.69 -12.53 5.60
C GLY A 7 -7.29 -12.74 6.16
N LEU A 8 -6.29 -11.96 5.74
CA LEU A 8 -4.92 -12.05 6.28
C LEU A 8 -4.40 -10.73 6.89
N GLY A 9 -5.27 -9.73 7.06
CA GLY A 9 -4.88 -8.39 7.54
C GLY A 9 -5.44 -7.96 8.89
N ILE A 10 -6.31 -8.75 9.53
CA ILE A 10 -7.05 -8.32 10.73
C ILE A 10 -6.49 -8.92 12.03
N GLY A 11 -5.75 -10.03 11.98
CA GLY A 11 -5.17 -10.66 13.17
C GLY A 11 -3.99 -9.88 13.77
N CYS A 12 -3.00 -9.51 12.96
CA CYS A 12 -1.77 -8.87 13.47
C CYS A 12 -1.92 -7.37 13.74
N GLY A 13 -2.98 -6.72 13.25
CA GLY A 13 -3.11 -5.25 13.29
C GLY A 13 -3.30 -4.69 14.69
N VAL A 14 -3.98 -5.42 15.58
CA VAL A 14 -4.34 -4.90 16.93
C VAL A 14 -3.12 -4.88 17.86
N PHE A 15 -2.28 -5.91 17.84
CA PHE A 15 -1.04 -5.94 18.62
C PHE A 15 0.07 -5.06 18.03
N ILE A 16 0.14 -4.93 16.69
CA ILE A 16 1.08 -3.99 16.04
C ILE A 16 0.72 -2.54 16.38
N LEU A 17 -0.57 -2.16 16.30
CA LEU A 17 -1.01 -0.81 16.67
C LEU A 17 -0.86 -0.54 18.18
N ALA A 18 -1.16 -1.52 19.04
CA ALA A 18 -0.95 -1.38 20.47
C ALA A 18 0.54 -1.30 20.84
N GLY A 19 1.40 -2.07 20.15
CA GLY A 19 2.86 -2.05 20.32
C GLY A 19 3.49 -0.73 19.86
N ILE A 20 3.08 -0.20 18.71
CA ILE A 20 3.53 1.11 18.21
C ILE A 20 3.03 2.24 19.13
N GLY A 21 1.77 2.19 19.57
CA GLY A 21 1.21 3.16 20.52
C GLY A 21 1.95 3.20 21.86
N LEU A 22 2.37 2.04 22.37
CA LEU A 22 3.18 1.93 23.59
C LEU A 22 4.62 2.43 23.40
N MET A 23 5.23 2.22 22.22
CA MET A 23 6.57 2.74 21.92
C MET A 23 6.59 4.27 21.86
N LEU A 24 5.57 4.89 21.25
CA LEU A 24 5.48 6.35 21.11
C LEU A 24 5.20 7.06 22.44
N ALA A 25 4.39 6.47 23.33
CA ALA A 25 4.10 7.05 24.65
C ALA A 25 5.19 6.74 25.72
N GLY A 26 6.01 5.70 25.51
CA GLY A 26 6.92 5.15 26.52
C GLY A 26 8.40 5.52 26.39
N GLY A 27 8.79 6.36 25.42
CA GLY A 27 10.20 6.56 25.01
C GLY A 27 11.19 6.97 26.12
N ILE A 28 10.71 7.64 27.17
CA ILE A 28 11.56 8.07 28.30
C ILE A 28 11.55 7.04 29.44
N TRP A 29 10.46 6.29 29.64
CA TRP A 29 10.36 5.30 30.71
C TRP A 29 10.98 3.94 30.31
N ALA A 30 10.96 3.60 29.02
CA ALA A 30 11.54 2.38 28.49
C ALA A 30 13.07 2.32 28.67
N LYS A 31 13.74 3.48 28.56
CA LYS A 31 15.20 3.60 28.62
C LYS A 31 15.82 3.18 29.96
N ASN A 32 15.06 3.26 31.07
CA ASN A 32 15.57 2.97 32.42
C ASN A 32 15.11 1.62 33.01
N LYS A 33 14.14 0.93 32.41
CA LYS A 33 13.60 -0.35 32.92
C LYS A 33 13.76 -1.55 32.00
N PHE A 34 13.96 -1.36 30.69
CA PHE A 34 14.18 -2.47 29.75
C PHE A 34 15.64 -2.88 29.72
N GLY A 35 16.10 -3.51 30.81
CA GLY A 35 17.41 -4.18 30.90
C GLY A 35 17.57 -5.41 29.99
N GLY A 36 16.59 -5.72 29.14
CA GLY A 36 16.68 -6.70 28.04
C GLY A 36 16.32 -5.98 26.73
N SER A 37 17.19 -5.85 25.73
CA SER A 37 18.54 -6.35 25.57
C SER A 37 19.42 -5.28 24.92
N LEU A 38 20.54 -4.96 25.59
CA LEU A 38 21.59 -4.10 25.03
C LEU A 38 22.05 -4.60 23.65
N GLU A 39 22.03 -5.91 23.44
CA GLU A 39 22.37 -6.58 22.18
C GLU A 39 21.39 -6.29 21.04
N ALA A 40 20.07 -6.29 21.28
CA ALA A 40 19.11 -5.95 20.21
C ALA A 40 19.22 -4.47 19.83
N VAL A 41 19.42 -3.58 20.82
CA VAL A 41 19.64 -2.15 20.55
C VAL A 41 20.92 -1.93 19.74
N GLN A 42 22.03 -2.59 20.12
CA GLN A 42 23.28 -2.55 19.37
C GLN A 42 23.13 -3.11 17.94
N THR A 43 22.38 -4.21 17.79
CA THR A 43 22.09 -4.81 16.48
C THR A 43 21.31 -3.83 15.60
N MET A 44 20.28 -3.18 16.13
CA MET A 44 19.51 -2.18 15.39
C MET A 44 20.36 -0.97 15.00
N GLN A 45 21.22 -0.49 15.90
CA GLN A 45 22.15 0.60 15.59
C GLN A 45 23.16 0.23 14.49
N ALA A 46 23.70 -0.99 14.53
CA ALA A 46 24.60 -1.48 13.48
C ALA A 46 23.87 -1.56 12.13
N GLN A 47 22.64 -2.09 12.11
CA GLN A 47 21.80 -2.15 10.92
C GLN A 47 21.48 -0.75 10.36
N GLU A 48 21.22 0.23 11.23
CA GLU A 48 20.99 1.63 10.83
C GLU A 48 22.24 2.25 10.18
N GLN A 49 23.42 2.02 10.78
CA GLN A 49 24.69 2.46 10.20
C GLN A 49 24.94 1.82 8.84
N GLU A 50 24.64 0.53 8.68
CA GLU A 50 24.76 -0.17 7.39
C GLU A 50 23.83 0.43 6.32
N LEU A 51 22.59 0.78 6.68
CA LEU A 51 21.64 1.41 5.75
C LEU A 51 22.09 2.82 5.35
N THR A 52 22.62 3.59 6.30
CA THR A 52 23.20 4.92 6.03
C THR A 52 24.39 4.80 5.07
N GLN A 53 25.29 3.85 5.32
CA GLN A 53 26.42 3.57 4.43
C GLN A 53 25.97 3.10 3.04
N LEU A 54 24.92 2.29 2.96
CA LEU A 54 24.33 1.86 1.68
C LEU A 54 23.74 3.01 0.89
N ASN A 55 23.04 3.94 1.54
CA ASN A 55 22.56 5.17 0.91
C ASN A 55 23.73 6.01 0.36
N ALA A 56 24.80 6.16 1.13
CA ALA A 56 25.99 6.90 0.70
C ALA A 56 26.74 6.21 -0.45
N SER A 57 26.82 4.87 -0.43
CA SER A 57 27.55 4.08 -1.42
C SER A 57 26.76 3.89 -2.73
N ASN A 58 25.43 3.97 -2.68
CA ASN A 58 24.54 3.84 -3.84
C ASN A 58 23.64 5.08 -3.93
N PRO A 59 24.20 6.26 -4.24
CA PRO A 59 23.45 7.50 -4.24
C PRO A 59 22.28 7.43 -5.22
N PHE A 60 21.10 7.80 -4.73
CA PHE A 60 19.86 7.78 -5.50
C PHE A 60 19.17 9.12 -5.39
N LYS A 61 18.60 9.59 -6.50
CA LYS A 61 17.82 10.83 -6.56
C LYS A 61 16.36 10.45 -6.86
N ALA A 62 15.50 10.62 -5.86
CA ALA A 62 14.07 10.42 -6.02
C ALA A 62 13.49 11.40 -7.06
N PRO A 63 12.43 11.01 -7.78
CA PRO A 63 11.69 11.96 -8.60
C PRO A 63 11.09 13.06 -7.70
N PRO A 64 10.80 14.25 -8.25
CA PRO A 64 10.05 15.27 -7.54
C PRO A 64 8.72 14.74 -6.99
N GLU A 65 8.21 15.38 -5.95
CA GLU A 65 6.89 15.05 -5.40
C GLU A 65 5.80 15.13 -6.49
N GLY A 66 4.86 14.18 -6.46
CA GLY A 66 3.83 14.03 -7.49
C GLY A 66 4.31 13.41 -8.80
N GLN A 67 5.60 13.07 -8.93
CA GLN A 67 6.14 12.37 -10.11
C GLN A 67 6.36 10.88 -9.88
N VAL A 68 5.93 10.08 -10.86
CA VAL A 68 6.13 8.63 -10.86
C VAL A 68 7.50 8.32 -11.44
N LEU A 69 8.33 7.55 -10.72
CA LEU A 69 9.62 7.08 -11.23
C LEU A 69 9.38 6.15 -12.44
N PRO A 70 9.94 6.43 -13.63
CA PRO A 70 9.93 5.46 -14.71
C PRO A 70 10.85 4.29 -14.35
N LEU A 71 10.27 3.10 -14.20
CA LEU A 71 11.04 1.89 -13.94
C LEU A 71 11.47 1.26 -15.26
N ASP A 72 12.74 0.84 -15.32
CA ASP A 72 13.15 -0.18 -16.26
C ASP A 72 12.96 -1.58 -15.66
N GLU A 73 12.95 -2.58 -16.54
CA GLU A 73 12.73 -3.97 -16.13
C GLU A 73 13.83 -4.49 -15.20
N GLN A 74 15.09 -4.10 -15.40
CA GLN A 74 16.20 -4.58 -14.60
C GLN A 74 16.10 -4.08 -13.15
N ARG A 75 15.78 -2.80 -12.95
CA ARG A 75 15.62 -2.21 -11.60
C ARG A 75 14.37 -2.73 -10.91
N LEU A 76 13.28 -2.99 -11.63
CA LEU A 76 12.12 -3.70 -11.08
C LEU A 76 12.54 -5.09 -10.59
N LEU A 77 13.27 -5.88 -11.40
CA LEU A 77 13.70 -7.22 -11.00
C LEU A 77 14.65 -7.19 -9.79
N ALA A 78 15.56 -6.22 -9.73
CA ALA A 78 16.45 -6.01 -8.59
C ALA A 78 15.64 -5.72 -7.32
N TYR A 79 14.67 -4.81 -7.40
CA TYR A 79 13.74 -4.49 -6.31
C TYR A 79 12.96 -5.72 -5.83
N LEU A 80 12.40 -6.49 -6.76
CA LEU A 80 11.69 -7.74 -6.43
C LEU A 80 12.66 -8.73 -5.76
N THR A 81 13.90 -8.87 -6.24
CA THR A 81 14.87 -9.74 -5.57
C THR A 81 15.20 -9.29 -4.14
N VAL A 82 15.23 -7.98 -3.87
CA VAL A 82 15.38 -7.47 -2.48
C VAL A 82 14.20 -7.84 -1.60
N ARG A 83 12.93 -7.71 -2.05
CA ARG A 83 11.82 -8.14 -1.17
C ARG A 83 11.81 -9.65 -0.98
N GLU A 84 12.07 -10.41 -2.05
CA GLU A 84 12.16 -11.88 -2.01
C GLU A 84 13.16 -12.38 -0.98
N SER A 85 14.30 -11.70 -0.81
CA SER A 85 15.32 -12.12 0.16
C SER A 85 14.84 -12.02 1.61
N ALA A 86 13.93 -11.09 1.90
CA ALA A 86 13.40 -10.86 3.25
C ALA A 86 12.09 -11.62 3.54
N LEU A 87 11.39 -12.13 2.51
CA LEU A 87 10.15 -12.88 2.67
C LEU A 87 10.26 -14.11 3.59
N PRO A 88 11.32 -14.94 3.56
CA PRO A 88 11.42 -16.08 4.48
C PRO A 88 11.49 -15.65 5.94
N ALA A 89 12.26 -14.60 6.26
CA ALA A 89 12.35 -14.05 7.61
C ALA A 89 11.01 -13.46 8.05
N PHE A 90 10.31 -12.78 7.15
CA PHE A 90 8.98 -12.24 7.42
C PHE A 90 7.92 -13.34 7.64
N LYS A 91 7.94 -14.42 6.86
CA LYS A 91 7.04 -15.57 7.11
C LYS A 91 7.32 -16.24 8.45
N ALA A 92 8.60 -16.35 8.83
CA ALA A 92 8.96 -16.85 10.16
C ALA A 92 8.48 -15.92 11.27
N PHE A 93 8.52 -14.60 11.04
CA PHE A 93 7.89 -13.61 11.91
C PHE A 93 6.38 -13.89 12.04
N GLU A 94 5.65 -14.02 10.93
CA GLU A 94 4.20 -14.24 10.97
C GLU A 94 3.80 -15.52 11.72
N VAL A 95 4.56 -16.61 11.54
CA VAL A 95 4.33 -17.87 12.25
C VAL A 95 4.55 -17.70 13.75
N LYS A 96 5.70 -17.14 14.15
CA LYS A 96 6.05 -16.97 15.57
C LYS A 96 5.15 -15.97 16.29
N SER A 97 4.71 -14.91 15.60
CA SER A 97 3.73 -13.98 16.16
C SER A 97 2.39 -14.66 16.42
N LYS A 98 1.92 -15.54 15.52
CA LYS A 98 0.68 -16.31 15.73
C LYS A 98 0.82 -17.34 16.84
N GLU A 99 1.97 -18.01 16.94
CA GLU A 99 2.26 -18.95 18.04
C GLU A 99 2.26 -18.21 19.39
N PHE A 100 2.89 -17.04 19.46
CA PHE A 100 2.90 -16.21 20.65
C PHE A 100 1.49 -15.75 21.04
N GLU A 101 0.69 -15.28 20.06
CA GLU A 101 -0.71 -14.93 20.27
C GLU A 101 -1.52 -16.13 20.78
N ALA A 102 -1.35 -17.33 20.21
CA ALA A 102 -2.07 -18.53 20.64
C ALA A 102 -1.70 -18.97 22.06
N GLU A 103 -0.44 -18.79 22.46
CA GLU A 103 0.05 -19.15 23.80
C GLU A 103 -0.40 -18.14 24.88
N HIS A 104 -0.62 -16.88 24.50
CA HIS A 104 -0.88 -15.78 25.44
C HIS A 104 -2.27 -15.14 25.29
N ALA A 105 -3.09 -15.59 24.34
CA ALA A 105 -4.51 -15.26 24.27
C ALA A 105 -5.24 -15.98 25.41
N GLY A 106 -5.31 -15.33 26.58
CA GLY A 106 -6.25 -15.72 27.62
C GLY A 106 -7.70 -15.61 27.12
N ASP A 107 -8.63 -16.26 27.83
CA ASP A 107 -10.07 -16.21 27.55
C ASP A 107 -10.61 -14.76 27.67
N GLY A 108 -10.50 -13.98 26.58
CA GLY A 108 -11.26 -12.75 26.28
C GLY A 108 -11.08 -11.50 27.17
N ASP A 109 -10.80 -11.64 28.46
CA ASP A 109 -10.94 -10.56 29.46
C ASP A 109 -9.69 -10.33 30.34
N GLU A 110 -8.68 -11.20 30.30
CA GLU A 110 -7.44 -10.98 31.05
C GLU A 110 -6.43 -10.16 30.24
N LYS A 111 -6.10 -8.96 30.74
CA LYS A 111 -5.00 -8.15 30.19
C LYS A 111 -3.70 -8.97 30.25
N PRO A 112 -2.91 -9.01 29.17
CA PRO A 112 -1.62 -9.70 29.18
C PRO A 112 -0.79 -9.24 30.38
N GLY A 113 -0.27 -10.20 31.15
CA GLY A 113 0.62 -9.90 32.26
C GLY A 113 1.85 -9.12 31.79
N PHE A 114 2.42 -8.29 32.67
CA PHE A 114 3.60 -7.48 32.35
C PHE A 114 4.76 -8.31 31.74
N ASN A 115 4.98 -9.54 32.23
CA ASN A 115 5.99 -10.44 31.70
C ASN A 115 5.71 -10.86 30.25
N ALA A 116 4.45 -11.20 29.93
CA ALA A 116 4.04 -11.51 28.55
C ALA A 116 4.24 -10.32 27.61
N ALA A 117 4.00 -9.09 28.08
CA ALA A 117 4.26 -7.89 27.28
C ALA A 117 5.76 -7.67 27.00
N VAL A 118 6.64 -7.96 27.97
CA VAL A 118 8.09 -7.87 27.80
C VAL A 118 8.61 -8.97 26.88
N ASP A 119 8.12 -10.20 27.04
CA ASP A 119 8.49 -11.35 26.19
C ASP A 119 8.03 -11.13 24.74
N ALA A 120 6.81 -10.61 24.55
CA ALA A 120 6.32 -10.16 23.25
C ALA A 120 7.28 -9.15 22.63
N ALA A 121 7.63 -8.09 23.35
CA ALA A 121 8.51 -7.04 22.86
C ALA A 121 9.89 -7.59 22.45
N GLY A 122 10.47 -8.51 23.24
CA GLY A 122 11.72 -9.18 22.92
C GLY A 122 11.64 -10.02 21.66
N LEU A 123 10.59 -10.84 21.53
CA LEU A 123 10.31 -11.65 20.34
C LEU A 123 10.13 -10.77 19.10
N PHE A 124 9.29 -9.74 19.17
CA PHE A 124 9.04 -8.81 18.07
C PHE A 124 10.32 -8.08 17.65
N MET A 125 11.13 -7.59 18.59
CA MET A 125 12.40 -6.94 18.28
C MET A 125 13.40 -7.88 17.59
N GLY A 126 13.52 -9.12 18.07
CA GLY A 126 14.41 -10.11 17.47
C GLY A 126 14.01 -10.47 16.05
N LEU A 127 12.72 -10.75 15.82
CA LEU A 127 12.20 -11.09 14.50
C LEU A 127 12.29 -9.89 13.53
N MET A 128 12.11 -8.68 14.03
CA MET A 128 12.35 -7.45 13.27
C MET A 128 13.80 -7.33 12.82
N ALA A 129 14.75 -7.61 13.72
CA ALA A 129 16.17 -7.59 13.38
C ALA A 129 16.50 -8.59 12.27
N ASP A 130 15.88 -9.78 12.28
CA ASP A 130 16.07 -10.81 11.26
C ASP A 130 15.53 -10.37 9.88
N VAL A 131 14.32 -9.79 9.84
CA VAL A 131 13.75 -9.24 8.60
C VAL A 131 14.64 -8.14 8.04
N ARG A 132 15.05 -7.19 8.90
CA ARG A 132 15.91 -6.06 8.51
C ARG A 132 17.29 -6.53 8.03
N LYS A 133 17.86 -7.56 8.66
CA LYS A 133 19.12 -8.18 8.23
C LYS A 133 19.01 -8.78 6.82
N ALA A 134 17.94 -9.53 6.55
CA ALA A 134 17.71 -10.12 5.24
C ALA A 134 17.45 -9.07 4.15
N TYR A 135 16.77 -7.98 4.52
CA TYR A 135 16.56 -6.80 3.67
C TYR A 135 17.89 -6.10 3.32
N ILE A 136 18.72 -5.79 4.32
CA ILE A 136 20.05 -5.16 4.12
C ILE A 136 20.94 -6.04 3.24
N ALA A 137 20.95 -7.35 3.47
CA ALA A 137 21.68 -8.29 2.63
C ALA A 137 21.19 -8.27 1.17
N GLY A 138 19.87 -8.21 0.97
CA GLY A 138 19.26 -8.05 -0.35
C GLY A 138 19.69 -6.76 -1.04
N LEU A 139 19.60 -5.62 -0.35
CA LEU A 139 20.04 -4.32 -0.85
C LEU A 139 21.51 -4.35 -1.29
N LYS A 140 22.40 -4.89 -0.45
CA LYS A 140 23.82 -5.07 -0.75
C LYS A 140 24.03 -5.90 -2.02
N ALA A 141 23.34 -7.04 -2.12
CA ALA A 141 23.48 -7.94 -3.25
C ALA A 141 23.02 -7.31 -4.58
N GLN A 142 22.06 -6.39 -4.52
CA GLN A 142 21.50 -5.71 -5.70
C GLN A 142 22.12 -4.33 -5.99
N GLY A 143 23.07 -3.87 -5.16
CA GLY A 143 23.63 -2.52 -5.29
C GLY A 143 22.54 -1.44 -5.21
N MET A 144 21.55 -1.65 -4.35
CA MET A 144 20.37 -0.79 -4.21
C MET A 144 20.46 -0.03 -2.89
N SER A 145 20.22 1.27 -2.91
CA SER A 145 20.09 2.04 -1.67
C SER A 145 18.70 1.88 -1.05
N PRO A 146 18.59 2.06 0.28
CA PRO A 146 17.30 2.19 0.94
C PRO A 146 16.38 3.26 0.31
N ALA A 147 16.94 4.42 -0.06
CA ALA A 147 16.18 5.50 -0.70
C ALA A 147 15.62 5.09 -2.07
N GLU A 148 16.39 4.35 -2.86
CA GLU A 148 15.92 3.78 -4.13
C GLU A 148 14.81 2.76 -3.89
N PHE A 149 15.02 1.81 -2.98
CA PHE A 149 14.03 0.77 -2.66
C PHE A 149 12.69 1.37 -2.22
N GLN A 150 12.73 2.40 -1.37
CA GLN A 150 11.53 3.13 -0.94
C GLN A 150 10.86 3.83 -2.11
N SER A 151 11.63 4.50 -2.97
CA SER A 151 11.10 5.22 -4.12
C SER A 151 10.46 4.28 -5.15
N ILE A 152 11.06 3.11 -5.39
CA ILE A 152 10.47 2.06 -6.23
C ILE A 152 9.20 1.51 -5.56
N THR A 153 9.20 1.29 -4.24
CA THR A 153 7.99 0.85 -3.51
C THR A 153 6.82 1.82 -3.71
N THR A 154 7.02 3.11 -3.46
CA THR A 154 6.00 4.14 -3.66
C THR A 154 5.55 4.19 -5.12
N THR A 155 6.48 4.05 -6.07
CA THR A 155 6.19 4.04 -7.51
C THR A 155 5.31 2.86 -7.90
N VAL A 156 5.57 1.67 -7.37
CA VAL A 156 4.75 0.48 -7.63
C VAL A 156 3.32 0.71 -7.15
N TYR A 157 3.13 1.21 -5.92
CA TYR A 157 1.80 1.52 -5.40
C TYR A 157 1.09 2.62 -6.20
N ALA A 158 1.78 3.73 -6.48
CA ALA A 158 1.24 4.83 -7.27
C ALA A 158 0.80 4.35 -8.67
N SER A 159 1.60 3.48 -9.31
CA SER A 159 1.28 2.92 -10.62
C SER A 159 0.06 1.98 -10.58
N MET A 160 -0.10 1.18 -9.52
CA MET A 160 -1.28 0.33 -9.33
C MET A 160 -2.55 1.15 -9.06
N VAL A 161 -2.44 2.21 -8.27
CA VAL A 161 -3.55 3.15 -8.02
C VAL A 161 -3.94 3.84 -9.32
N ALA A 162 -2.96 4.31 -10.10
CA ALA A 162 -3.21 4.93 -11.41
C ALA A 162 -3.91 3.96 -12.39
N ASP A 163 -3.46 2.70 -12.52
CA ASP A 163 -4.14 1.68 -13.36
C ASP A 163 -5.58 1.44 -12.90
N SER A 164 -5.83 1.45 -11.59
CA SER A 164 -7.16 1.26 -11.02
C SER A 164 -8.07 2.46 -11.32
N LEU A 165 -7.56 3.69 -11.18
CA LEU A 165 -8.29 4.91 -11.53
C LEU A 165 -8.58 4.99 -13.03
N ASP A 166 -7.62 4.63 -13.89
CA ASP A 166 -7.81 4.57 -15.34
C ASP A 166 -8.88 3.54 -15.73
N GLN A 167 -8.89 2.37 -15.08
CA GLN A 167 -9.93 1.35 -15.31
C GLN A 167 -11.32 1.81 -14.85
N LEU A 168 -11.40 2.49 -13.71
CA LEU A 168 -12.65 3.08 -13.23
C LEU A 168 -13.14 4.19 -14.17
N GLY A 169 -12.23 5.05 -14.65
CA GLY A 169 -12.55 6.09 -15.63
C GLY A 169 -13.05 5.52 -16.96
N ALA A 170 -12.42 4.45 -17.46
CA ALA A 170 -12.85 3.75 -18.66
C ALA A 170 -14.25 3.09 -18.48
N ALA A 171 -14.49 2.47 -17.33
CA ALA A 171 -15.79 1.89 -17.00
C ALA A 171 -16.89 2.97 -16.88
N ALA A 172 -16.56 4.11 -16.25
CA ALA A 172 -17.47 5.26 -16.15
C ALA A 172 -17.80 5.84 -17.54
N GLU A 173 -16.81 5.96 -18.43
CA GLU A 173 -17.03 6.40 -19.81
C GLU A 173 -17.92 5.43 -20.59
N GLN A 174 -17.73 4.11 -20.41
CA GLN A 174 -18.59 3.11 -21.01
C GLN A 174 -20.02 3.19 -20.48
N GLY A 175 -20.19 3.36 -19.16
CA GLY A 175 -21.50 3.58 -18.53
C GLY A 175 -22.21 4.81 -19.10
N ARG A 176 -21.48 5.92 -19.26
CA ARG A 176 -21.99 7.15 -19.88
C ARG A 176 -22.43 6.94 -21.32
N LYS A 177 -21.64 6.23 -22.14
CA LYS A 177 -22.03 5.90 -23.53
C LYS A 177 -23.32 5.09 -23.57
N MET A 178 -23.48 4.12 -22.67
CA MET A 178 -24.70 3.32 -22.56
C MET A 178 -25.91 4.17 -22.15
N MET A 179 -25.78 5.04 -21.14
CA MET A 179 -26.83 5.98 -20.72
C MET A 179 -27.22 6.96 -21.83
N THR A 180 -26.23 7.50 -22.56
CA THR A 180 -26.47 8.38 -23.72
C THR A 180 -27.25 7.65 -24.81
N THR A 181 -26.96 6.36 -25.03
CA THR A 181 -27.66 5.54 -26.02
C THR A 181 -29.09 5.24 -25.59
N GLN A 182 -29.32 4.94 -24.31
CA GLN A 182 -30.67 4.77 -23.74
C GLN A 182 -31.48 6.05 -23.85
N LEU A 183 -30.88 7.21 -23.54
CA LEU A 183 -31.53 8.51 -23.69
C LEU A 183 -31.97 8.75 -25.14
N ALA A 184 -31.11 8.47 -26.12
CA ALA A 184 -31.45 8.60 -27.53
C ALA A 184 -32.59 7.64 -27.97
N GLU A 185 -32.66 6.42 -27.42
CA GLU A 185 -33.75 5.49 -27.71
C GLU A 185 -35.07 5.96 -27.05
N VAL A 186 -35.01 6.51 -25.84
CA VAL A 186 -36.18 7.12 -25.19
C VAL A 186 -36.67 8.33 -25.99
N ASP A 187 -35.78 9.21 -26.43
CA ASP A 187 -36.11 10.36 -27.29
C ASP A 187 -36.78 9.91 -28.59
N LYS A 188 -36.27 8.84 -29.21
CA LYS A 188 -36.86 8.26 -30.43
C LYS A 188 -38.26 7.71 -30.19
N ARG A 189 -38.50 7.03 -29.05
CA ARG A 189 -39.84 6.54 -28.70
C ARG A 189 -40.80 7.68 -28.43
N LEU A 190 -40.37 8.71 -27.70
CA LEU A 190 -41.17 9.90 -27.40
C LEU A 190 -41.61 10.67 -28.66
N ALA A 191 -40.86 10.57 -29.76
CA ALA A 191 -41.23 11.15 -31.05
C ALA A 191 -42.40 10.43 -31.76
N ASP A 192 -42.87 9.28 -31.24
CA ASP A 192 -44.05 8.59 -31.78
C ASP A 192 -45.35 9.26 -31.28
N ASP A 193 -46.11 9.80 -32.23
CA ASP A 193 -47.40 10.45 -31.98
C ASP A 193 -48.53 9.47 -31.59
N SER A 194 -48.29 8.16 -31.69
CA SER A 194 -49.26 7.12 -31.34
C SER A 194 -49.19 6.63 -29.88
N LEU A 195 -48.26 7.17 -29.09
CA LEU A 195 -48.13 6.83 -27.67
C LEU A 195 -49.36 7.26 -26.86
N ALA A 196 -49.79 6.40 -25.95
CA ALA A 196 -50.80 6.76 -24.96
C ALA A 196 -50.22 7.73 -23.91
N ASP A 197 -51.03 8.63 -23.36
CA ASP A 197 -50.58 9.67 -22.41
C ASP A 197 -49.80 9.10 -21.21
N ALA A 198 -50.25 7.97 -20.66
CA ALA A 198 -49.58 7.33 -19.53
C ALA A 198 -48.20 6.75 -19.90
N GLU A 199 -48.04 6.22 -21.13
CA GLU A 199 -46.75 5.72 -21.62
C GLU A 199 -45.80 6.88 -21.94
N ARG A 200 -46.32 7.95 -22.53
CA ARG A 200 -45.56 9.18 -22.79
C ARG A 200 -45.03 9.79 -21.50
N ALA A 201 -45.86 9.91 -20.46
CA ALA A 201 -45.43 10.44 -19.15
C ALA A 201 -44.31 9.59 -18.51
N GLN A 202 -44.38 8.26 -18.59
CA GLN A 202 -43.31 7.37 -18.08
C GLN A 202 -41.99 7.54 -18.84
N LEU A 203 -42.06 7.70 -20.17
CA LEU A 203 -40.87 7.92 -20.99
C LEU A 203 -40.24 9.30 -20.74
N GLU A 204 -41.06 10.34 -20.53
CA GLU A 204 -40.58 11.68 -20.15
C GLU A 204 -39.88 11.67 -18.78
N GLU A 205 -40.42 10.94 -17.80
CA GLU A 205 -39.80 10.76 -16.49
C GLU A 205 -38.45 10.02 -16.60
N ALA A 206 -38.42 8.91 -17.35
CA ALA A 206 -37.19 8.16 -17.59
C ALA A 206 -36.12 9.00 -18.31
N ARG A 207 -36.53 9.82 -19.28
CA ARG A 207 -35.66 10.77 -19.98
C ARG A 207 -35.04 11.77 -19.01
N ALA A 208 -35.86 12.38 -18.15
CA ALA A 208 -35.41 13.36 -17.18
C ALA A 208 -34.40 12.77 -16.19
N GLN A 209 -34.67 11.57 -15.66
CA GLN A 209 -33.76 10.87 -14.74
C GLN A 209 -32.41 10.51 -15.40
N LEU A 210 -32.44 10.03 -16.65
CA LEU A 210 -31.22 9.73 -17.41
C LEU A 210 -30.39 10.98 -17.68
N GLN A 211 -31.04 12.09 -18.05
CA GLN A 211 -30.37 13.37 -18.27
C GLN A 211 -29.74 13.91 -16.98
N GLU A 212 -30.49 13.93 -15.88
CA GLU A 212 -29.99 14.38 -14.56
C GLU A 212 -28.77 13.57 -14.11
N THR A 213 -28.81 12.25 -14.32
CA THR A 213 -27.67 11.37 -14.01
C THR A 213 -26.46 11.69 -14.87
N LEU A 214 -26.64 11.94 -16.17
CA LEU A 214 -25.54 12.33 -17.07
C LEU A 214 -24.92 13.68 -16.67
N ASP A 215 -25.76 14.66 -16.34
CA ASP A 215 -25.33 16.01 -15.94
C ASP A 215 -24.52 15.96 -14.62
N SER A 216 -24.97 15.18 -13.64
CA SER A 216 -24.26 14.97 -12.36
C SER A 216 -22.88 14.33 -12.55
N ILE A 217 -22.76 13.36 -13.47
CA ILE A 217 -21.48 12.74 -13.82
C ILE A 217 -20.54 13.77 -14.46
N GLU A 218 -21.05 14.65 -15.32
CA GLU A 218 -20.26 15.68 -15.99
C GLU A 218 -19.76 16.75 -15.01
N GLU A 219 -20.61 17.20 -14.09
CA GLU A 219 -20.24 18.15 -13.03
C GLU A 219 -19.16 17.58 -12.10
N THR A 220 -19.28 16.30 -11.71
CA THR A 220 -18.27 15.63 -10.88
C THR A 220 -16.91 15.60 -11.59
N ARG A 221 -16.90 15.27 -12.89
CA ARG A 221 -15.67 15.19 -13.69
C ARG A 221 -15.01 16.56 -13.92
N ALA A 222 -15.81 17.62 -14.07
CA ALA A 222 -15.28 18.97 -14.25
C ALA A 222 -14.52 19.48 -13.02
N ASN A 223 -14.83 18.92 -11.85
CA ASN A 223 -14.25 19.30 -10.57
C ASN A 223 -13.15 18.34 -10.07
N GLU A 224 -12.82 17.27 -10.81
CA GLU A 224 -11.73 16.37 -10.46
C GLU A 224 -10.37 17.02 -10.80
N GLU A 225 -9.58 17.34 -9.77
CA GLU A 225 -8.16 17.65 -9.95
C GLU A 225 -7.44 16.43 -10.53
N GLN A 226 -6.70 16.61 -11.63
CA GLN A 226 -5.91 15.52 -12.19
C GLN A 226 -4.74 15.21 -11.26
N PRO A 227 -4.67 13.99 -10.67
CA PRO A 227 -3.71 13.70 -9.60
C PRO A 227 -2.27 13.51 -10.10
N LEU A 228 -2.06 13.35 -11.42
CA LEU A 228 -0.75 13.10 -12.03
C LEU A 228 -0.56 13.94 -13.29
N SER A 229 0.66 14.42 -13.53
CA SER A 229 1.04 15.01 -14.82
C SER A 229 0.97 13.97 -15.95
N GLU A 230 0.91 14.42 -17.20
CA GLU A 230 0.90 13.53 -18.36
C GLU A 230 2.15 12.63 -18.44
N GLU A 231 3.32 13.15 -18.05
CA GLU A 231 4.56 12.36 -17.96
C GLU A 231 4.44 11.26 -16.91
N SER A 232 3.88 11.58 -15.74
CA SER A 232 3.65 10.62 -14.66
C SER A 232 2.63 9.56 -15.04
N LYS A 233 1.57 9.91 -15.78
CA LYS A 233 0.61 8.92 -16.33
C LYS A 233 1.30 7.96 -17.29
N LYS A 234 2.14 8.47 -18.19
CA LYS A 234 2.92 7.65 -19.12
C LYS A 234 3.88 6.72 -18.39
N ALA A 235 4.58 7.22 -17.37
CA ALA A 235 5.47 6.42 -16.53
C ALA A 235 4.69 5.33 -15.77
N ALA A 236 3.55 5.69 -15.15
CA ALA A 236 2.69 4.74 -14.46
C ALA A 236 2.18 3.64 -15.38
N ALA A 237 1.70 3.97 -16.58
CA ALA A 237 1.25 2.98 -17.57
C ALA A 237 2.38 2.03 -18.01
N ALA A 238 3.60 2.55 -18.22
CA ALA A 238 4.76 1.73 -18.55
C ALA A 238 5.14 0.80 -17.38
N ASN A 239 5.14 1.31 -16.15
CA ASN A 239 5.40 0.54 -14.94
C ASN A 239 4.36 -0.57 -14.77
N VAL A 240 3.08 -0.28 -14.99
CA VAL A 240 1.98 -1.25 -14.94
C VAL A 240 2.19 -2.39 -15.93
N ALA A 241 2.66 -2.09 -17.15
CA ALA A 241 2.97 -3.13 -18.13
C ALA A 241 4.08 -4.06 -17.63
N LEU A 242 5.12 -3.50 -16.98
CA LEU A 242 6.19 -4.29 -16.34
C LEU A 242 5.66 -5.12 -15.16
N LEU A 243 4.82 -4.53 -14.31
CA LEU A 243 4.22 -5.23 -13.16
C LEU A 243 3.33 -6.38 -13.61
N LYS A 244 2.54 -6.19 -14.66
CA LYS A 244 1.71 -7.25 -15.28
C LYS A 244 2.58 -8.35 -15.88
N LYS A 245 3.72 -8.02 -16.50
CA LYS A 245 4.69 -9.00 -17.03
C LYS A 245 5.27 -9.89 -15.91
N HIS A 246 5.47 -9.35 -14.71
CA HIS A 246 6.05 -10.04 -13.55
C HIS A 246 5.04 -10.35 -12.45
N LYS A 247 3.76 -10.49 -12.81
CA LYS A 247 2.63 -10.59 -11.88
C LYS A 247 2.84 -11.61 -10.77
N GLU A 248 3.35 -12.80 -11.08
CA GLU A 248 3.57 -13.87 -10.08
C GLU A 248 4.52 -13.43 -8.96
N ARG A 249 5.58 -12.68 -9.29
CA ARG A 249 6.52 -12.15 -8.30
C ARG A 249 5.92 -10.98 -7.53
N VAL A 250 5.18 -10.11 -8.22
CA VAL A 250 4.51 -8.95 -7.62
C VAL A 250 3.43 -9.37 -6.61
N GLU A 251 2.64 -10.40 -6.90
CA GLU A 251 1.58 -10.90 -6.01
C GLU A 251 2.13 -11.48 -4.70
N LEU A 252 3.32 -12.06 -4.72
CA LEU A 252 3.98 -12.58 -3.51
C LEU A 252 4.41 -11.47 -2.53
N MET A 253 4.32 -10.20 -2.94
CA MET A 253 5.02 -9.08 -2.31
C MET A 253 4.14 -7.91 -1.91
N ALA A 254 2.86 -7.92 -2.30
CA ALA A 254 1.87 -6.95 -1.88
C ALA A 254 1.48 -7.20 -0.40
N ASN A 255 2.41 -6.89 0.50
CA ASN A 255 2.22 -7.05 1.93
C ASN A 255 2.56 -5.74 2.66
N VAL A 256 1.53 -4.96 2.97
CA VAL A 256 1.64 -3.68 3.67
C VAL A 256 2.31 -3.83 5.04
N ALA A 257 2.12 -4.97 5.72
CA ALA A 257 2.77 -5.24 7.01
C ALA A 257 4.29 -5.42 6.84
N PHE A 258 4.74 -6.09 5.78
CA PHE A 258 6.16 -6.17 5.44
C PHE A 258 6.76 -4.78 5.18
N ASP A 259 6.04 -3.92 4.45
CA ASP A 259 6.49 -2.57 4.14
C ASP A 259 6.68 -1.70 5.37
N GLY A 260 5.78 -1.82 6.36
CA GLY A 260 5.94 -1.15 7.66
C GLY A 260 7.26 -1.50 8.35
N PHE A 261 7.74 -2.73 8.19
CA PHE A 261 8.99 -3.19 8.81
C PHE A 261 10.25 -2.73 8.07
N VAL A 262 10.25 -2.78 6.73
CA VAL A 262 11.43 -2.39 5.95
C VAL A 262 11.53 -0.89 5.69
N LEU A 263 10.40 -0.17 5.67
CA LEU A 263 10.37 1.29 5.46
C LEU A 263 10.37 2.08 6.78
N GLY A 264 9.88 1.51 7.88
CA GLY A 264 9.78 2.19 9.18
C GLY A 264 11.13 2.59 9.80
N GLY A 265 12.23 1.97 9.36
CA GLY A 265 13.59 2.35 9.78
C GLY A 265 14.24 3.46 8.95
N ALA A 266 13.71 3.77 7.75
CA ALA A 266 14.33 4.71 6.81
C ALA A 266 13.75 6.13 6.86
N GLY A 267 12.72 6.38 7.69
CA GLY A 267 11.88 7.58 7.58
C GLY A 267 11.60 8.39 8.85
N ALA A 268 12.03 7.96 10.04
CA ALA A 268 11.66 8.67 11.27
C ALA A 268 12.28 10.07 11.40
N GLU A 269 13.39 10.37 10.72
CA GLU A 269 14.04 11.68 10.75
C GLU A 269 13.77 12.54 9.51
N GLY A 270 13.23 11.95 8.43
CA GLY A 270 13.00 12.66 7.16
C GLY A 270 11.60 13.26 7.00
N GLN A 271 10.58 12.74 7.69
CA GLN A 271 9.20 13.25 7.62
C GLN A 271 8.84 14.26 8.72
N ALA A 272 9.66 14.39 9.76
CA ALA A 272 9.44 15.39 10.82
C ALA A 272 9.89 16.82 10.43
N ALA A 273 10.55 17.00 9.29
CA ALA A 273 11.08 18.29 8.83
C ALA A 273 10.14 19.06 7.87
N GLY A 274 8.88 18.62 7.71
CA GLY A 274 7.95 19.21 6.73
C GLY A 274 6.51 19.38 7.20
N LEU A 275 6.24 19.24 8.50
CA LEU A 275 4.95 19.59 9.11
C LEU A 275 5.18 20.68 10.16
N GLU A 276 5.57 21.86 9.69
CA GLU A 276 5.25 23.14 10.34
C GLU A 276 4.30 23.93 9.42
#